data_AF-A0A803QU11-F1
#
_entry.id   AF-A0A803QU11-F1
#
_cell.length_a   1.000
_cell.length_b   1.000
_cell.length_c   1.000
_cell.angle_alpha   90.00
_cell.angle_beta   90.00
_cell.angle_gamma   90.00
#
_symmetry.space_group_name_H-M   'P 1'
#
loop_
_entity.id
_entity.type
_entity.pdbx_description
1 polymer ?
#
loop_
_entity_poly.entity_id
_entity_poly.type
_entity_poly.pdbx_seq_one_letter_code
_entity_poly.pdbx_strand_id
1 'polypeptide(L)'
;MNADQLRQFLVEFQGDDATTVQDAQQMIEQIHHRRHHHHIPKFRRHSLTLDDFHHYLFSVDFNPPLMDKVHHDMTAPLSHYFIYTGRNSYLTGNQISSDCSDVPIIKALHKGVRDVELDIWPNSTKDDVHVLHGRWSRKHLRRCYFVLNPLKS
;
A
#
# COMPACT_ATOMS: atom_id res chain seq x y z
N MET A 1 -23.24 16.45 15.84
CA MET A 1 -22.54 15.42 16.63
C MET A 1 -21.42 16.08 17.42
N ASN A 2 -21.56 16.20 18.75
CA ASN A 2 -20.52 16.75 19.62
C ASN A 2 -19.44 15.69 19.95
N ALA A 3 -18.42 16.06 20.74
CA ALA A 3 -17.31 15.17 21.09
C ALA A 3 -17.77 13.89 21.82
N ASP A 4 -18.70 14.00 22.77
CA ASP A 4 -19.23 12.83 23.49
C ASP A 4 -19.97 11.87 22.54
N GLN A 5 -20.79 12.41 21.64
CA GLN A 5 -21.52 11.61 20.63
C GLN A 5 -20.56 10.96 19.63
N LEU A 6 -19.50 11.66 19.22
CA LEU A 6 -18.49 11.09 18.33
C LEU A 6 -17.69 9.99 19.04
N ARG A 7 -17.26 10.21 20.29
CA ARG A 7 -16.61 9.17 21.11
C ARG A 7 -17.52 7.94 21.23
N GLN A 8 -18.80 8.14 21.53
CA GLN A 8 -19.75 7.03 21.64
C GLN A 8 -19.83 6.25 20.32
N PHE A 9 -19.88 6.94 19.18
CA PHE A 9 -19.85 6.31 17.87
C PHE A 9 -18.57 5.50 17.63
N LEU A 10 -17.40 6.06 17.96
CA LEU A 10 -16.10 5.41 17.78
C LEU A 10 -15.98 4.15 18.63
N VAL A 11 -16.43 4.20 19.89
CA VAL A 11 -16.42 3.04 20.80
C VAL A 11 -17.44 1.98 20.34
N GLU A 12 -18.71 2.36 20.20
CA GLU A 12 -19.79 1.38 19.99
C GLU A 12 -19.83 0.79 18.57
N PHE A 13 -19.43 1.57 17.55
CA PHE A 13 -19.61 1.17 16.15
C PHE A 13 -18.30 1.02 15.38
N GLN A 14 -17.19 1.63 15.82
CA GLN A 14 -15.87 1.46 15.17
C GLN A 14 -14.93 0.54 15.96
N GLY A 15 -15.30 0.15 17.20
CA GLY A 15 -14.49 -0.73 18.04
C GLY A 15 -13.24 -0.06 18.61
N ASP A 16 -13.23 1.27 18.70
CA ASP A 16 -12.13 2.04 19.27
C ASP A 16 -12.38 2.32 20.77
N ASP A 17 -12.26 1.27 21.57
CA ASP A 17 -12.54 1.28 23.02
C ASP A 17 -11.62 2.24 23.82
N ALA A 18 -10.46 2.58 23.27
CA ALA A 18 -9.47 3.42 23.92
C ALA A 18 -9.72 4.92 23.71
N THR A 19 -10.62 5.30 22.79
CA THR A 19 -10.87 6.70 22.46
C THR A 19 -11.42 7.50 23.64
N THR A 20 -10.71 8.58 23.97
CA THR A 20 -11.15 9.54 24.99
C THR A 20 -12.01 10.66 24.37
N VAL A 21 -12.72 11.41 25.23
CA VAL A 21 -13.50 12.59 24.77
C VAL A 21 -12.55 13.65 24.20
N GLN A 22 -11.34 13.77 24.75
CA GLN A 22 -10.31 14.68 24.25
C GLN A 22 -9.86 14.30 22.83
N ASP A 23 -9.69 13.00 22.55
CA ASP A 23 -9.33 12.52 21.21
C ASP A 23 -10.42 12.83 20.19
N ALA A 24 -11.69 12.56 20.56
CA ALA A 24 -12.84 12.91 19.73
C ALA A 24 -12.92 14.42 19.47
N GLN A 25 -12.63 15.25 20.47
CA GLN A 25 -12.61 16.70 20.30
C GLN A 25 -11.50 17.17 19.34
N GLN A 26 -10.30 16.60 19.46
CA GLN A 26 -9.20 16.88 18.53
C GLN A 26 -9.55 16.45 17.10
N MET A 27 -10.22 15.31 16.94
CA MET A 27 -10.68 14.83 15.63
C MET A 27 -11.67 15.81 14.98
N ILE A 28 -12.63 16.33 15.75
CA ILE A 28 -13.58 17.35 15.27
C ILE A 28 -12.84 18.60 14.77
N GLU A 29 -11.87 19.08 15.55
CA GLU A 29 -11.07 20.25 15.18
C GLU A 29 -10.25 19.99 13.90
N GLN A 30 -9.68 18.81 13.74
CA GLN A 30 -8.94 18.43 12.54
C GLN A 30 -9.83 18.35 11.30
N ILE A 31 -11.02 17.74 11.40
CA ILE A 31 -12.00 17.67 10.30
C ILE A 31 -12.39 19.08 9.87
N HIS A 32 -12.68 19.97 10.82
CA HIS A 32 -13.03 21.35 10.52
C HIS A 32 -11.86 22.13 9.89
N HIS A 33 -10.65 21.95 10.41
CA HIS A 33 -9.47 22.61 9.85
C HIS A 33 -9.22 22.18 8.39
N ARG A 34 -9.36 20.90 8.07
CA ARG A 34 -9.13 20.39 6.71
C ARG A 34 -10.23 20.81 5.73
N ARG A 35 -11.50 20.81 6.16
CA ARG A 35 -12.63 21.12 5.27
C ARG A 35 -12.94 22.61 5.14
N HIS A 36 -12.88 23.34 6.25
CA HIS A 36 -13.37 24.72 6.34
C HIS A 36 -12.24 25.75 6.32
N HIS A 37 -11.05 25.37 5.84
CA HIS A 37 -9.85 26.21 5.74
C HIS A 37 -10.08 27.54 5.00
N HIS A 38 -11.14 27.65 4.19
CA HIS A 38 -11.51 28.82 3.38
C HIS A 38 -12.78 29.56 3.86
N HIS A 39 -13.47 29.10 4.91
CA HIS A 39 -14.65 29.78 5.45
C HIS A 39 -14.37 30.46 6.80
N ILE A 40 -14.81 31.73 6.87
CA ILE A 40 -14.60 32.72 7.92
C ILE A 40 -14.71 32.12 9.34
N PRO A 41 -13.78 32.43 10.28
CA PRO A 41 -13.65 31.82 11.60
C PRO A 41 -14.69 32.33 12.62
N LYS A 42 -15.95 32.49 12.21
CA LYS A 42 -16.97 33.14 13.06
C LYS A 42 -17.65 32.21 14.05
N PHE A 43 -17.56 30.89 13.90
CA PHE A 43 -18.03 29.95 14.93
C PHE A 43 -17.16 28.70 14.94
N ARG A 44 -16.31 28.57 15.96
CA ARG A 44 -15.74 27.26 16.33
C ARG A 44 -16.89 26.38 16.77
N ARG A 45 -17.47 25.63 15.84
CA ARG A 45 -18.49 24.65 16.17
C ARG A 45 -17.79 23.48 16.86
N HIS A 46 -18.11 23.27 18.12
CA HIS A 46 -17.61 22.11 18.90
C HIS A 46 -18.34 20.81 18.51
N SER A 47 -18.87 20.74 17.28
CA SER A 47 -19.67 19.62 16.80
C SER A 47 -19.62 19.49 15.29
N LEU A 48 -19.65 18.25 14.80
CA LEU A 48 -19.79 17.90 13.41
C LEU A 48 -21.23 18.11 12.94
N THR A 49 -21.38 18.68 11.75
CA THR A 49 -22.63 18.60 10.98
C THR A 49 -22.77 17.21 10.35
N LEU A 50 -23.92 16.89 9.77
CA LEU A 50 -24.10 15.64 9.01
C LEU A 50 -23.09 15.53 7.86
N ASP A 51 -22.83 16.65 7.18
CA ASP A 51 -21.87 16.70 6.08
C ASP A 51 -20.43 16.46 6.57
N ASP A 52 -20.05 17.03 7.72
CA ASP A 52 -18.74 16.75 8.35
C ASP A 52 -18.60 15.28 8.74
N PHE A 53 -19.67 14.66 9.26
CA PHE A 53 -19.67 13.25 9.62
C PHE A 53 -19.60 12.33 8.39
N HIS A 54 -20.33 12.65 7.30
CA HIS A 54 -20.18 11.93 6.04
C HIS A 54 -18.75 12.03 5.51
N HIS A 55 -18.12 13.20 5.58
CA HIS A 55 -16.72 13.34 5.19
C HIS A 55 -15.79 12.47 6.03
N TYR A 56 -16.00 12.42 7.35
CA TYR A 56 -15.26 11.53 8.23
C TYR A 56 -15.36 10.06 7.77
N LEU A 57 -16.58 9.56 7.53
CA LEU A 57 -16.82 8.14 7.17
C LEU A 57 -16.06 7.69 5.91
N PHE A 58 -15.90 8.58 4.94
CA PHE A 58 -15.24 8.28 3.65
C PHE A 58 -13.82 8.83 3.55
N SER A 59 -13.30 9.46 4.61
CA SER A 59 -11.94 9.99 4.60
C SER A 59 -10.95 8.89 4.91
N VAL A 60 -10.02 8.64 4.00
CA VAL A 60 -8.88 7.73 4.23
C VAL A 60 -7.97 8.21 5.38
N ASP A 61 -8.00 9.51 5.69
CA ASP A 61 -7.17 10.07 6.76
C ASP A 61 -7.78 9.86 8.16
N PHE A 62 -9.12 9.80 8.25
CA PHE A 62 -9.84 9.74 9.52
C PHE A 62 -10.52 8.39 9.78
N ASN A 63 -10.87 7.67 8.72
CA ASN A 63 -11.48 6.34 8.77
C ASN A 63 -10.83 5.42 7.72
N PRO A 64 -9.53 5.11 7.84
CA PRO A 64 -8.85 4.23 6.91
C PRO A 64 -9.43 2.81 6.99
N PRO A 65 -9.53 2.08 5.87
CA PRO A 65 -10.05 0.71 5.87
C PRO A 65 -9.17 -0.28 6.66
N LEU A 66 -7.88 0.01 6.80
CA LEU A 66 -6.90 -0.74 7.58
C LEU A 66 -5.89 0.22 8.19
N MET A 67 -5.39 -0.09 9.39
CA MET A 67 -4.29 0.68 9.97
C MET A 67 -2.98 0.39 9.23
N ASP A 68 -2.17 1.43 9.00
CA ASP A 68 -0.82 1.33 8.40
C ASP A 68 0.23 0.69 9.34
N LYS A 69 -0.21 -0.14 10.30
CA LYS A 69 0.65 -0.79 11.30
C LYS A 69 0.41 -2.28 11.32
N VAL A 70 1.52 -3.00 11.48
CA VAL A 70 1.50 -4.45 11.69
C VAL A 70 0.86 -4.75 13.04
N HIS A 71 -0.22 -5.52 13.03
CA HIS A 71 -1.03 -5.85 14.21
C HIS A 71 -1.16 -7.36 14.46
N HIS A 72 -0.69 -8.19 13.53
CA HIS A 72 -0.59 -9.63 13.71
C HIS A 72 0.73 -9.99 14.42
N ASP A 73 0.76 -11.15 15.09
CA ASP A 73 2.01 -11.76 15.54
C ASP A 73 2.89 -12.02 14.31
N MET A 74 4.12 -11.51 14.30
CA MET A 74 5.09 -11.69 13.21
C MET A 74 6.24 -12.64 13.60
N THR A 75 6.09 -13.38 14.70
CA THR A 75 7.11 -14.31 15.23
C THR A 75 6.82 -15.78 14.89
N ALA A 76 5.61 -16.10 14.45
CA ALA A 76 5.26 -17.44 14.00
C ALA A 76 6.04 -17.85 12.72
N PRO A 77 6.12 -19.16 12.38
CA PRO A 77 6.77 -19.63 11.16
C PRO A 77 6.18 -19.01 9.88
N LEU A 78 7.03 -18.80 8.86
CA LEU A 78 6.63 -18.14 7.60
C LEU A 78 5.44 -18.82 6.90
N SER A 79 5.28 -20.13 7.04
CA SER A 79 4.18 -20.91 6.47
C SER A 79 2.80 -20.60 7.06
N HIS A 80 2.72 -19.81 8.13
CA HIS A 80 1.45 -19.39 8.75
C HIS A 80 0.88 -18.10 8.13
N TYR A 81 1.61 -17.45 7.22
CA TYR A 81 1.19 -16.19 6.62
C TYR A 81 0.91 -16.36 5.13
N PHE A 82 -0.07 -15.59 4.64
CA PHE A 82 -0.14 -15.32 3.20
C PHE A 82 1.00 -14.37 2.81
N ILE A 83 1.70 -14.70 1.74
CA ILE A 83 2.80 -13.90 1.21
C ILE A 83 2.36 -13.31 -0.12
N TYR A 84 2.46 -11.99 -0.26
CA TYR A 84 2.20 -11.33 -1.54
C TYR A 84 3.37 -11.59 -2.48
N THR A 85 3.19 -12.51 -3.44
CA THR A 85 4.23 -12.95 -4.38
C THR A 85 4.02 -12.39 -5.78
N GLY A 86 5.12 -12.24 -6.52
CA GLY A 86 5.12 -11.91 -7.95
C GLY A 86 5.54 -13.11 -8.79
N ARG A 87 4.83 -13.35 -9.90
CA ARG A 87 5.18 -14.40 -10.87
C ARG A 87 5.80 -13.77 -12.12
N ASN A 88 6.91 -14.33 -12.60
CA ASN A 88 7.68 -13.82 -13.73
C ASN A 88 7.87 -12.30 -13.65
N SER A 89 8.35 -11.84 -12.48
CA SER A 89 8.36 -10.44 -12.08
C SER A 89 9.18 -9.54 -13.02
N TYR A 90 10.06 -10.12 -13.81
CA TYR A 90 10.85 -9.44 -14.83
C TYR A 90 10.05 -9.11 -16.11
N LEU A 91 8.85 -9.65 -16.33
CA LEU A 91 8.08 -9.41 -17.56
C LEU A 91 7.43 -8.02 -17.56
N THR A 92 7.54 -7.32 -18.68
CA THR A 92 6.89 -6.02 -18.89
C THR A 92 5.42 -6.12 -19.33
N GLY A 93 4.97 -7.33 -19.66
CA GLY A 93 3.62 -7.58 -20.17
C GLY A 93 3.24 -9.06 -20.16
N ASN A 94 2.90 -9.61 -21.33
CA ASN A 94 2.39 -10.96 -21.47
C ASN A 94 3.48 -12.06 -21.43
N GLN A 95 3.05 -13.30 -21.21
CA GLN A 95 3.90 -14.49 -21.04
C GLN A 95 4.54 -15.02 -22.33
N ILE A 96 4.26 -14.45 -23.50
CA ILE A 96 4.65 -15.04 -24.79
C ILE A 96 5.64 -14.14 -25.53
N SER A 97 5.32 -12.85 -25.64
CA SER A 97 5.98 -11.94 -26.57
C SER A 97 6.48 -10.64 -25.96
N SER A 98 6.16 -10.36 -24.69
CA SER A 98 6.61 -9.12 -24.07
C SER A 98 8.09 -9.17 -23.71
N ASP A 99 8.70 -7.98 -23.70
CA ASP A 99 10.06 -7.77 -23.22
C ASP A 99 10.14 -7.99 -21.70
N CYS A 100 11.38 -8.05 -21.21
CA CYS A 100 11.66 -8.06 -19.79
C CYS A 100 12.36 -6.77 -19.34
N SER A 101 12.26 -6.42 -18.05
CA SER A 101 12.99 -5.34 -17.39
C SER A 101 13.00 -5.55 -15.87
N ASP A 102 13.87 -4.81 -15.19
CA ASP A 102 13.87 -4.58 -13.75
C ASP A 102 12.76 -3.63 -13.26
N VAL A 103 12.24 -2.75 -14.12
CA VAL A 103 11.19 -1.77 -13.78
C VAL A 103 9.93 -2.41 -13.18
N PRO A 104 9.37 -3.52 -13.72
CA PRO A 104 8.21 -4.18 -13.10
C PRO A 104 8.53 -4.77 -11.72
N ILE A 105 9.77 -5.22 -11.49
CA ILE A 105 10.24 -5.69 -10.17
C ILE A 105 10.25 -4.52 -9.18
N ILE A 106 10.87 -3.39 -9.56
CA ILE A 106 10.91 -2.18 -8.73
C ILE A 106 9.48 -1.72 -8.38
N LYS A 107 8.56 -1.74 -9.34
CA LYS A 107 7.15 -1.38 -9.12
C LYS A 107 6.43 -2.38 -8.21
N ALA A 108 6.70 -3.68 -8.34
CA ALA A 108 6.11 -4.71 -7.50
C ALA A 108 6.57 -4.56 -6.04
N LEU A 109 7.86 -4.30 -5.82
CA LEU A 109 8.42 -4.08 -4.48
C LEU A 109 7.82 -2.84 -3.80
N HIS A 110 7.68 -1.72 -4.52
CA HIS A 110 7.00 -0.52 -4.01
C HIS A 110 5.52 -0.77 -3.65
N LYS A 111 4.86 -1.72 -4.32
CA LYS A 111 3.48 -2.13 -4.02
C LYS A 111 3.37 -3.14 -2.88
N GLY A 112 4.49 -3.54 -2.27
CA GLY A 112 4.48 -4.44 -1.11
C GLY A 112 4.67 -5.92 -1.43
N VAL A 113 5.03 -6.29 -2.67
CA VAL A 113 5.41 -7.67 -3.00
C VAL A 113 6.63 -8.07 -2.16
N ARG A 114 6.66 -9.33 -1.71
CA ARG A 114 7.72 -9.90 -0.84
C ARG A 114 8.53 -10.99 -1.52
N ASP A 115 8.16 -11.37 -2.73
CA ASP A 115 8.82 -12.41 -3.52
C ASP A 115 8.94 -12.01 -5.00
N VAL A 116 10.10 -12.33 -5.60
CA VAL A 116 10.45 -11.97 -6.98
C VAL A 116 10.96 -13.22 -7.68
N GLU A 117 10.25 -13.65 -8.72
CA GLU A 117 10.69 -14.76 -9.58
C GLU A 117 11.64 -14.28 -10.67
N LEU A 118 12.75 -15.01 -10.87
CA LEU A 118 13.74 -14.78 -11.92
C LEU A 118 14.05 -16.09 -12.66
N ASP A 119 13.77 -16.12 -13.97
CA ASP A 119 14.12 -17.25 -14.83
C ASP A 119 15.50 -17.05 -15.44
N ILE A 120 16.51 -17.70 -14.88
CA ILE A 120 17.92 -17.50 -15.22
C ILE A 120 18.38 -18.55 -16.25
N TRP A 121 18.95 -18.09 -17.36
CA TRP A 121 19.48 -18.91 -18.43
C TRP A 121 20.93 -18.54 -18.77
N PRO A 122 21.80 -19.49 -19.13
CA PRO A 122 23.14 -19.16 -19.63
C PRO A 122 23.03 -18.41 -20.96
N ASN A 123 23.89 -17.41 -21.15
CA ASN A 123 24.03 -16.73 -22.43
C ASN A 123 24.68 -17.65 -23.49
N SER A 124 24.76 -17.19 -24.75
CA SER A 124 25.30 -18.00 -25.86
C SER A 124 26.79 -18.35 -25.70
N THR A 125 27.56 -17.49 -25.05
CA THR A 125 29.01 -17.64 -24.81
C THR A 125 29.33 -18.41 -23.53
N LYS A 126 28.33 -18.70 -22.69
CA LYS A 126 28.40 -19.39 -21.38
C LYS A 126 29.31 -18.71 -20.36
N ASP A 127 29.54 -17.42 -20.49
CA ASP A 127 30.33 -16.59 -19.57
C ASP A 127 29.46 -15.65 -18.71
N ASP A 128 28.16 -15.55 -19.00
CA ASP A 128 27.20 -14.74 -18.26
C ASP A 128 25.79 -15.37 -18.34
N VAL A 129 24.82 -14.75 -17.66
CA VAL A 129 23.42 -15.17 -17.62
C VAL A 129 22.46 -14.14 -18.20
N HIS A 130 21.28 -14.60 -18.56
CA HIS A 130 20.16 -13.79 -18.98
C HIS A 130 18.94 -14.16 -18.16
N VAL A 131 18.15 -13.15 -17.79
CA VAL A 131 16.81 -13.36 -17.26
C VAL A 131 15.82 -13.23 -18.40
N LEU A 132 15.08 -14.30 -18.70
CA LEU A 132 14.12 -14.34 -19.80
C LEU A 132 13.09 -15.47 -19.64
N HIS A 133 11.91 -15.27 -20.23
CA HIS A 133 10.81 -16.22 -20.14
C HIS A 133 10.91 -17.32 -21.20
N GLY A 134 11.46 -18.48 -20.80
CA GLY A 134 11.58 -19.67 -21.65
C GLY A 134 12.51 -19.53 -22.85
N ARG A 135 12.95 -20.66 -23.43
CA ARG A 135 13.94 -20.72 -24.53
C ARG A 135 13.38 -20.41 -25.93
N TRP A 136 12.10 -20.07 -26.08
CA TRP A 136 11.42 -20.14 -27.39
C TRP A 136 11.50 -18.86 -28.24
N SER A 137 11.71 -17.70 -27.63
CA SER A 137 11.72 -16.43 -28.35
C SER A 137 13.13 -16.11 -28.88
N ARG A 138 13.50 -16.74 -30.00
CA ARG A 138 14.78 -16.52 -30.69
C ARG A 138 14.84 -15.25 -31.53
N LYS A 139 13.79 -14.42 -31.61
CA LYS A 139 13.74 -13.35 -32.62
C LYS A 139 13.90 -11.91 -32.12
N HIS A 140 13.37 -11.49 -30.97
CA HIS A 140 13.49 -10.07 -30.57
C HIS A 140 13.36 -9.84 -29.05
N LEU A 141 13.92 -10.70 -28.19
CA LEU A 141 13.94 -10.41 -26.76
C LEU A 141 15.02 -9.36 -26.46
N ARG A 142 14.58 -8.15 -26.06
CA ARG A 142 15.48 -7.24 -25.36
C ARG A 142 15.98 -7.95 -24.10
N ARG A 143 17.30 -8.09 -23.99
CA ARG A 143 17.95 -8.79 -22.89
C ARG A 143 17.76 -7.99 -21.61
N CYS A 144 17.30 -8.64 -20.56
CA CYS A 144 17.47 -8.10 -19.22
C CYS A 144 18.92 -8.30 -18.78
N TYR A 145 19.71 -7.25 -18.91
CA TYR A 145 20.93 -7.11 -18.14
C TYR A 145 20.52 -6.67 -16.75
N PHE A 146 20.21 -7.64 -15.89
CA PHE A 146 20.12 -7.38 -14.47
C PHE A 146 21.53 -7.08 -13.98
N VAL A 147 21.87 -5.81 -13.87
CA VAL A 147 22.81 -5.43 -12.81
C VAL A 147 21.98 -5.58 -11.55
N LEU A 148 22.18 -6.69 -10.81
CA LEU A 148 21.80 -6.76 -9.39
C LEU A 148 22.68 -5.76 -8.62
N ASN A 149 22.69 -4.49 -9.05
CA ASN A 149 23.10 -3.40 -8.19
C ASN A 149 22.09 -3.48 -7.08
N PRO A 150 22.58 -3.76 -5.86
CA PRO A 150 21.72 -4.27 -4.82
C PRO A 150 20.60 -3.26 -4.61
N LEU A 151 19.42 -3.80 -4.36
CA LEU A 151 18.26 -3.11 -3.79
C LEU A 151 18.65 -2.48 -2.43
N LYS A 152 19.64 -1.60 -2.44
CA LYS A 152 20.23 -0.88 -1.31
C LYS A 152 19.60 0.50 -1.30
N SER A 153 18.67 0.62 -0.35
CA SER A 153 18.01 1.82 0.20
C SER A 153 17.42 2.81 -0.79
#